data_AF-A0A9X0DH37-F1
#
_entry.id   AF-A0A9X0DH37-F1
#
_cell.length_a   1.000
_cell.length_b   1.000
_cell.length_c   1.000
_cell.angle_alpha   90.00
_cell.angle_beta   90.00
_cell.angle_gamma   90.00
#
_symmetry.space_group_name_H-M   'P 1'
#
loop_
_entity.id
_entity.type
_entity.pdbx_description
1 polymer ?
#
loop_
_entity_poly.entity_id
_entity_poly.type
_entity_poly.pdbx_seq_one_letter_code
_entity_poly.pdbx_strand_id
1 'polypeptide(L)'
;MDIKRTKSEDWIILLNTNNPRQSSSSYAKTYLWKTNSKINIPGNIKRNIINTLFQLKINHGYFKLYLQRFGISANNKCRYRKRETLDHLLLNCPLYKKAKRKLKENNPSFKFTIKYLLHTKTGIIKTLEFIDTTRIAIRL
;
A
#
# COMPACT_ATOMS: atom_id res chain seq x y z
N MET A 1 24.42 -15.23 16.87
CA MET A 1 24.49 -14.81 15.46
C MET A 1 23.07 -14.62 14.93
N ASP A 2 22.77 -13.50 14.29
CA ASP A 2 21.42 -13.22 13.76
C ASP A 2 21.28 -13.84 12.36
N ILE A 3 20.60 -14.98 12.27
CA ILE A 3 20.45 -15.81 11.06
C ILE A 3 19.86 -15.00 9.88
N LYS A 4 19.04 -13.99 10.17
CA LYS A 4 18.45 -13.13 9.12
C LYS A 4 19.49 -12.20 8.53
N ARG A 5 20.39 -11.68 9.36
CA ARG A 5 21.46 -10.78 8.95
C ARG A 5 22.48 -11.50 8.07
N THR A 6 22.94 -12.68 8.50
CA THR A 6 23.88 -13.51 7.72
C THR A 6 23.30 -13.89 6.36
N LYS A 7 22.03 -14.33 6.29
CA LYS A 7 21.38 -14.60 4.99
C LYS A 7 21.37 -13.38 4.07
N SER A 8 21.11 -12.19 4.60
CA SER A 8 21.08 -10.96 3.78
C SER A 8 22.47 -10.58 3.26
N GLU A 9 23.50 -10.81 4.07
CA GLU A 9 24.91 -10.60 3.71
C GLU A 9 25.32 -11.59 2.61
N ASP A 10 24.97 -12.87 2.75
CA ASP A 10 25.24 -13.92 1.75
C ASP A 10 24.61 -13.62 0.38
N TRP A 11 23.37 -13.10 0.37
CA TRP A 11 22.70 -12.70 -0.87
C TRP A 11 23.37 -11.51 -1.56
N ILE A 12 23.83 -10.53 -0.78
CA ILE A 12 24.57 -9.38 -1.33
C ILE A 12 25.88 -9.85 -1.94
N ILE A 13 26.58 -10.78 -1.28
CA ILE A 13 27.80 -11.39 -1.79
C ILE A 13 27.54 -12.10 -3.12
N LEU A 14 26.53 -12.97 -3.19
CA LEU A 14 26.14 -13.67 -4.43
C LEU A 14 25.77 -12.73 -5.59
N LEU A 15 25.04 -11.65 -5.31
CA LEU A 15 24.66 -10.66 -6.31
C LEU A 15 25.87 -9.90 -6.86
N ASN A 16 26.87 -9.65 -6.01
CA ASN A 16 28.10 -8.97 -6.41
C ASN A 16 29.07 -9.90 -7.15
N THR A 17 29.17 -11.19 -6.76
CA THR A 17 30.07 -12.16 -7.40
C THR A 17 29.65 -12.55 -8.81
N ASN A 18 28.34 -12.56 -9.09
CA ASN A 18 27.81 -12.88 -10.43
C ASN A 18 27.98 -11.73 -11.45
N ASN A 19 28.65 -10.64 -11.05
CA ASN A 19 28.68 -9.42 -11.84
C ASN A 19 30.09 -8.79 -12.00
N PRO A 20 31.13 -9.58 -12.36
CA PRO A 20 32.52 -9.13 -12.26
C PRO A 20 32.97 -8.12 -13.34
N ARG A 21 32.14 -7.80 -14.34
CA ARG A 21 32.54 -6.96 -15.51
C ARG A 21 31.50 -5.90 -15.90
N GLN A 22 30.90 -5.20 -14.95
CA GLN A 22 30.01 -4.09 -15.30
C GLN A 22 30.77 -2.82 -15.65
N SER A 23 30.44 -2.24 -16.81
CA SER A 23 30.90 -0.90 -17.20
C SER A 23 30.46 0.14 -16.15
N SER A 24 31.18 1.26 -16.06
CA SER A 24 30.83 2.38 -15.17
C SER A 24 29.42 2.94 -15.40
N SER A 25 28.87 2.71 -16.61
CA SER A 25 27.53 3.11 -17.05
C SER A 25 26.43 2.10 -16.69
N SER A 26 26.74 0.96 -16.08
CA SER A 26 25.74 -0.05 -15.77
C SER A 26 24.81 0.37 -14.64
N TYR A 27 23.52 0.17 -14.84
CA TYR A 27 22.42 0.48 -13.93
C TYR A 27 22.68 0.02 -12.48
N ALA A 28 23.30 -1.14 -12.29
CA ALA A 28 23.57 -1.69 -10.96
C ALA A 28 24.73 -1.00 -10.20
N LYS A 29 25.55 -0.16 -10.85
CA LYS A 29 26.53 0.71 -10.17
C LYS A 29 25.89 2.00 -9.67
N THR A 30 24.89 2.51 -10.40
CA THR A 30 24.13 3.71 -10.03
C THR A 30 23.10 3.43 -8.93
N TYR A 31 22.50 2.23 -8.94
CA TYR A 31 21.46 1.81 -8.01
C TYR A 31 21.90 0.55 -7.24
N LEU A 32 22.45 0.75 -6.04
CA LEU A 32 22.82 -0.35 -5.13
C LEU A 32 21.61 -1.19 -4.75
N TRP A 33 21.77 -2.52 -4.82
CA TRP A 33 20.77 -3.48 -4.34
C TRP A 33 20.55 -3.30 -2.84
N LYS A 34 19.35 -2.87 -2.45
CA LYS A 34 18.92 -2.84 -1.06
C LYS A 34 18.06 -4.07 -0.78
N THR A 35 18.58 -5.00 0.01
CA THR A 35 17.88 -6.23 0.41
C THR A 35 16.89 -6.01 1.58
N ASN A 36 16.86 -4.81 2.16
CA ASN A 36 15.93 -4.41 3.23
C ASN A 36 14.68 -3.71 2.66
N SER A 37 13.47 -3.88 3.18
CA SER A 37 12.92 -4.78 4.20
C SER A 37 11.46 -5.02 3.81
N LYS A 38 10.92 -6.23 4.02
CA LYS A 38 9.48 -6.46 3.84
C LYS A 38 8.72 -5.35 4.55
N ILE A 39 7.71 -4.77 3.90
CA ILE A 39 6.83 -3.80 4.57
C ILE A 39 6.35 -4.47 5.85
N ASN A 40 6.65 -3.84 7.00
CA ASN A 40 6.31 -4.37 8.31
C ASN A 40 4.80 -4.34 8.48
N ILE A 41 4.15 -5.45 8.12
CA ILE A 41 2.72 -5.68 8.30
C ILE A 41 2.53 -6.33 9.68
N PRO A 42 1.55 -5.88 10.50
CA PRO A 42 1.23 -6.53 11.76
C PRO A 42 0.90 -8.03 11.58
N GLY A 43 1.36 -8.87 12.49
CA GLY A 43 1.34 -10.33 12.37
C GLY A 43 -0.02 -11.03 12.50
N ASN A 44 -1.16 -10.34 12.44
CA ASN A 44 -2.48 -10.94 12.69
C ASN A 44 -3.60 -10.41 11.77
N ILE A 45 -3.26 -10.08 10.53
CA ILE A 45 -4.21 -9.47 9.59
C ILE A 45 -4.52 -10.46 8.47
N LYS A 46 -5.81 -10.59 8.14
CA LYS A 46 -6.28 -11.47 7.06
C LYS A 46 -5.58 -11.09 5.74
N ARG A 47 -5.12 -12.09 4.99
CA ARG A 47 -4.43 -11.92 3.71
C ARG A 47 -5.18 -11.03 2.72
N ASN A 48 -6.51 -11.13 2.68
CA ASN A 48 -7.34 -10.34 1.77
C ASN A 48 -7.22 -8.83 2.05
N ILE A 49 -7.16 -8.43 3.32
CA ILE A 49 -7.03 -7.02 3.74
C ILE A 49 -5.66 -6.49 3.33
N ILE A 50 -4.61 -7.30 3.52
CA ILE A 50 -3.24 -6.97 3.11
C ILE A 50 -3.17 -6.79 1.60
N ASN A 51 -3.77 -7.72 0.84
CA ASN A 51 -3.82 -7.63 -0.62
C ASN A 51 -4.55 -6.36 -1.08
N THR A 52 -5.68 -6.02 -0.45
CA THR A 52 -6.40 -4.78 -0.74
C THR A 52 -5.55 -3.54 -0.47
N LEU A 53 -4.79 -3.49 0.63
CA LEU A 53 -3.86 -2.38 0.89
C LEU A 53 -2.83 -2.22 -0.25
N PHE A 54 -2.25 -3.33 -0.71
CA PHE A 54 -1.28 -3.32 -1.80
C PHE A 54 -1.89 -2.88 -3.12
N GLN A 55 -3.11 -3.32 -3.41
CA GLN A 55 -3.86 -2.85 -4.58
C GLN A 55 -4.08 -1.34 -4.48
N LEU A 56 -4.54 -0.83 -3.34
CA LEU A 56 -4.77 0.61 -3.14
C LEU A 56 -3.47 1.43 -3.30
N LYS A 57 -2.32 0.92 -2.87
CA LYS A 57 -1.00 1.55 -3.08
C LYS A 57 -0.66 1.80 -4.54
N ILE A 58 -0.99 0.85 -5.41
CA ILE A 58 -0.77 0.98 -6.85
C ILE A 58 -1.94 1.73 -7.53
N ASN A 59 -2.97 2.15 -6.79
CA ASN A 59 -4.23 2.70 -7.30
C ASN A 59 -5.03 1.68 -8.15
N HIS A 60 -4.92 0.40 -7.78
CA HIS A 60 -5.75 -0.69 -8.26
C HIS A 60 -6.72 -1.11 -7.14
N GLY A 61 -7.74 -1.88 -7.48
CA GLY A 61 -8.60 -2.51 -6.50
C GLY A 61 -10.07 -2.47 -6.88
N TYR A 62 -10.90 -3.07 -6.04
CA TYR A 62 -12.32 -3.25 -6.33
C TYR A 62 -13.15 -1.98 -6.04
N PHE A 63 -12.82 -0.87 -6.71
CA PHE A 63 -13.60 0.37 -6.67
C PHE A 63 -14.02 0.81 -8.07
N LYS A 64 -15.14 1.52 -8.15
CA LYS A 64 -15.87 1.71 -9.43
C LYS A 64 -15.07 2.37 -10.54
N LEU A 65 -14.22 3.35 -10.22
CA LEU A 65 -13.38 4.00 -11.23
C LEU A 65 -12.38 3.03 -11.85
N TYR A 66 -11.79 2.14 -11.05
CA TYR A 66 -10.90 1.10 -11.56
C TYR A 66 -11.68 0.08 -12.39
N LEU A 67 -12.82 -0.41 -11.89
CA LEU A 67 -13.65 -1.38 -12.60
C LEU A 67 -14.19 -0.86 -13.94
N GLN A 68 -14.47 0.44 -14.05
CA GLN A 68 -14.88 1.06 -15.31
C GLN A 68 -13.79 0.99 -16.38
N ARG A 69 -12.51 1.12 -16.01
CA ARG A 69 -11.38 1.04 -16.96
C ARG A 69 -11.30 -0.32 -17.65
N PHE A 70 -11.79 -1.37 -17.00
CA PHE A 70 -11.83 -2.73 -17.54
C PHE A 70 -13.20 -3.11 -18.13
N GLY A 71 -14.14 -2.17 -18.24
CA GLY A 71 -15.48 -2.45 -18.75
C GLY A 71 -16.37 -3.30 -17.83
N ILE A 72 -15.94 -3.58 -16.59
CA ILE A 72 -16.68 -4.41 -15.63
C ILE A 72 -17.82 -3.62 -14.98
N SER A 73 -17.62 -2.33 -14.75
CA SER A 73 -18.64 -1.44 -14.18
C SER A 73 -19.01 -0.34 -15.17
N ALA A 74 -20.30 -0.18 -15.46
CA ALA A 74 -20.78 0.92 -16.29
C ALA A 74 -20.65 2.29 -15.60
N ASN A 75 -20.70 2.31 -14.27
CA ASN A 75 -20.72 3.55 -13.48
C ASN A 75 -19.41 3.70 -12.68
N ASN A 76 -18.84 4.92 -12.67
CA ASN A 76 -17.66 5.30 -11.89
C ASN A 76 -17.98 6.15 -10.65
N LYS A 77 -19.26 6.37 -10.37
CA LYS A 77 -19.71 7.24 -9.29
C LYS A 77 -20.03 6.44 -8.03
N CYS A 78 -19.54 6.95 -6.91
CA CYS A 78 -19.94 6.56 -5.57
C CYS A 78 -21.46 6.78 -5.38
N ARG A 79 -22.05 6.19 -4.33
CA ARG A 79 -23.48 6.38 -3.98
C ARG A 79 -23.90 7.86 -3.91
N TYR A 80 -22.97 8.75 -3.57
CA TYR A 80 -23.17 10.21 -3.52
C TYR A 80 -22.84 10.93 -4.84
N ARG A 81 -22.88 10.25 -5.99
CA ARG A 81 -22.66 10.80 -7.35
C ARG A 81 -21.28 11.41 -7.62
N LYS A 82 -20.36 11.43 -6.66
CA LYS A 82 -18.94 11.80 -6.86
C LYS A 82 -18.16 10.65 -7.48
N ARG A 83 -17.14 10.96 -8.30
CA ARG A 83 -16.25 9.94 -8.87
C ARG A 83 -15.56 9.17 -7.74
N GLU A 84 -15.59 7.84 -7.85
CA GLU A 84 -15.05 6.94 -6.83
C GLU A 84 -13.55 6.72 -7.04
N THR A 85 -12.76 7.77 -6.76
CA THR A 85 -11.30 7.70 -6.71
C THR A 85 -10.80 7.17 -5.37
N LEU A 86 -9.53 6.75 -5.32
CA LEU A 86 -8.84 6.41 -4.09
C LEU A 86 -8.92 7.54 -3.05
N ASP A 87 -8.64 8.77 -3.49
CA ASP A 87 -8.76 10.01 -2.71
C ASP A 87 -10.16 10.18 -2.15
N HIS A 88 -11.17 9.93 -3.00
CA HIS A 88 -12.55 10.01 -2.57
C HIS A 88 -12.81 8.98 -1.48
N LEU A 89 -12.49 7.70 -1.69
CA LEU A 89 -12.78 6.63 -0.73
C LEU A 89 -12.12 6.85 0.63
N LEU A 90 -10.82 7.14 0.64
CA LEU A 90 -10.03 7.25 1.86
C LEU A 90 -10.22 8.58 2.60
N LEU A 91 -10.35 9.70 1.88
CA LEU A 91 -10.36 11.04 2.49
C LEU A 91 -11.73 11.69 2.50
N ASN A 92 -12.46 11.65 1.38
CA ASN A 92 -13.60 12.56 1.16
C ASN A 92 -14.98 11.90 1.24
N CYS A 93 -15.07 10.57 1.15
CA CYS A 93 -16.32 9.86 0.98
C CYS A 93 -17.21 10.00 2.22
N PRO A 94 -18.45 10.50 2.08
CA PRO A 94 -19.37 10.65 3.21
C PRO A 94 -19.81 9.29 3.80
N LEU A 95 -19.83 8.22 3.00
CA LEU A 95 -20.24 6.87 3.45
C LEU A 95 -19.42 6.42 4.66
N TYR A 96 -18.12 6.69 4.63
CA TYR A 96 -17.18 6.24 5.63
C TYR A 96 -16.86 7.31 6.68
N LYS A 97 -17.73 8.32 6.86
CA LYS A 97 -17.50 9.44 7.80
C LYS A 97 -17.19 8.94 9.22
N LYS A 98 -17.94 7.93 9.72
CA LYS A 98 -17.73 7.34 11.05
C LYS A 98 -16.36 6.65 11.17
N ALA A 99 -16.01 5.80 10.20
CA ALA A 99 -14.73 5.09 10.18
C ALA A 99 -13.53 6.06 10.03
N LYS A 100 -13.68 7.11 9.22
CA LYS A 100 -12.67 8.17 9.10
C LYS A 100 -12.50 9.01 10.37
N ARG A 101 -13.56 9.19 11.16
CA ARG A 101 -13.45 9.88 12.46
C ARG A 101 -12.56 9.07 13.41
N LYS A 102 -12.79 7.76 13.51
CA LYS A 102 -11.93 6.84 14.28
C LYS A 102 -10.47 6.86 13.81
N LEU A 103 -10.23 6.91 12.49
CA LEU A 103 -8.88 7.08 11.93
C LEU A 103 -8.16 8.34 12.46
N LYS A 104 -8.91 9.45 12.57
CA LYS A 104 -8.41 10.78 12.96
C LYS A 104 -8.29 11.00 14.46
N GLU A 105 -9.16 10.37 15.27
CA GLU A 105 -9.22 10.54 16.73
C GLU A 105 -7.84 10.36 17.41
N ASN A 106 -6.99 9.48 16.87
CA ASN A 106 -5.67 9.19 17.45
C ASN A 106 -4.49 9.95 16.82
N ASN A 107 -4.69 10.95 15.96
CA ASN A 107 -3.60 11.77 15.36
C ASN A 107 -4.11 13.16 14.95
N PRO A 108 -4.29 14.11 15.88
CA PRO A 108 -4.85 15.43 15.59
C PRO A 108 -3.93 16.32 14.73
N SER A 109 -2.60 16.15 14.78
CA SER A 109 -1.65 17.12 14.20
C SER A 109 -1.17 16.83 12.76
N PHE A 110 -1.45 15.65 12.19
CA PHE A 110 -0.96 15.32 10.84
C PHE A 110 -2.03 15.54 9.76
N LYS A 111 -1.65 16.23 8.68
CA LYS A 111 -2.47 16.30 7.46
C LYS A 111 -2.69 14.89 6.92
N PHE A 112 -3.94 14.44 6.93
CA PHE A 112 -4.36 13.16 6.35
C PHE A 112 -4.25 13.21 4.82
N THR A 113 -3.05 12.91 4.32
CA THR A 113 -2.77 12.77 2.89
C THR A 113 -2.69 11.29 2.53
N ILE A 114 -2.99 10.95 1.28
CA ILE A 114 -2.89 9.57 0.76
C ILE A 114 -1.47 9.02 0.92
N LYS A 115 -0.46 9.86 0.65
CA LYS A 115 0.94 9.53 0.86
C LYS A 115 1.20 9.09 2.31
N TYR A 116 0.64 9.81 3.29
CA TYR A 116 0.76 9.43 4.69
C TYR A 116 0.09 8.09 4.98
N LEU A 117 -1.18 7.94 4.59
CA LEU A 117 -1.98 6.74 4.83
C LEU A 117 -1.35 5.47 4.24
N LEU A 118 -0.79 5.56 3.03
CA LEU A 118 -0.32 4.38 2.32
C LEU A 118 1.17 4.09 2.54
N HIS A 119 2.02 5.09 2.79
CA HIS A 119 3.48 4.88 2.80
C HIS A 119 4.11 4.97 4.20
N THR A 120 3.43 5.51 5.20
CA THR A 120 3.96 5.55 6.57
C THR A 120 3.56 4.31 7.35
N LYS A 121 4.41 3.86 8.28
CA LYS A 121 4.14 2.68 9.11
C LYS A 121 2.85 2.85 9.93
N THR A 122 2.66 4.02 10.54
CA THR A 122 1.46 4.35 11.32
C THR A 122 0.22 4.47 10.44
N GLY A 123 0.34 5.08 9.25
CA GLY A 123 -0.72 5.14 8.26
C GLY A 123 -1.14 3.76 7.76
N ILE A 124 -0.19 2.86 7.51
CA ILE A 124 -0.44 1.50 7.04
C ILE A 124 -1.27 0.71 8.05
N ILE A 125 -0.90 0.74 9.33
CA ILE A 125 -1.64 0.03 10.39
C ILE A 125 -3.09 0.54 10.45
N LYS A 126 -3.26 1.86 10.44
CA LYS A 126 -4.56 2.51 10.46
C LYS A 126 -5.41 2.22 9.22
N THR A 127 -4.81 2.22 8.04
CA THR A 127 -5.53 1.87 6.80
C THR A 127 -5.97 0.42 6.80
N LEU A 128 -5.19 -0.49 7.38
CA LEU A 128 -5.60 -1.89 7.53
C LEU A 128 -6.83 -2.01 8.46
N GLU A 129 -6.85 -1.33 9.59
CA GLU A 129 -8.03 -1.26 10.48
C GLU A 129 -9.26 -0.66 9.76
N PHE A 130 -9.04 0.39 8.97
CA PHE A 130 -10.09 1.01 8.17
C PHE A 130 -10.65 0.06 7.11
N ILE A 131 -9.81 -0.69 6.40
CA ILE A 131 -10.25 -1.68 5.40
C ILE A 131 -11.02 -2.82 6.08
N ASP A 132 -10.56 -3.30 7.25
CA ASP A 132 -11.24 -4.38 7.95
C ASP A 132 -12.66 -3.97 8.41
N THR A 133 -12.80 -2.75 8.92
CA THR A 133 -14.08 -2.21 9.39
C THR A 133 -15.05 -1.85 8.27
N THR A 134 -14.55 -1.31 7.15
CA THR A 134 -15.40 -0.80 6.06
C THR A 134 -15.57 -1.77 4.91
N ARG A 135 -14.73 -2.80 4.81
CA ARG A 135 -14.66 -3.77 3.71
C ARG A 135 -14.51 -3.12 2.34
N ILE A 136 -13.91 -1.93 2.27
CA ILE A 136 -13.72 -1.17 1.02
C ILE A 136 -12.75 -1.89 0.10
N ALA A 137 -13.09 -1.95 -1.20
CA ALA A 137 -12.24 -2.47 -2.27
C ALA A 137 -11.76 -3.92 -2.07
N ILE A 138 -12.40 -4.64 -1.15
CA ILE A 138 -12.23 -6.08 -0.99
C ILE A 138 -13.08 -6.76 -2.06
N ARG A 139 -12.49 -7.70 -2.79
CA ARG A 139 -13.24 -8.64 -3.62
C ARG A 139 -13.88 -9.66 -2.68
N LEU A 140 -15.21 -9.62 -2.57
CA LEU A 140 -16.01 -10.61 -1.86
C LEU A 140 -16.08 -11.91 -2.65
#